data_AF-A0A0E3STG8-F1
#
_entry.id   AF-A0A0E3STG8-F1
#
_cell.length_a   1.000
_cell.length_b   1.000
_cell.length_c   1.000
_cell.angle_alpha   90.00
_cell.angle_beta   90.00
_cell.angle_gamma   90.00
#
_symmetry.space_group_name_H-M   'P 1'
#
loop_
_entity.id
_entity.type
_entity.pdbx_description
1 polymer ?
#
loop_
_entity_poly.entity_id
_entity_poly.type
_entity_poly.pdbx_seq_one_letter_code
_entity_poly.pdbx_strand_id
1 'polypeptide(L)'
;MKRATYEIYNKAGGWTWRLRNKEEILAYSGKMFPSSSEAWREVDRVRAMAARLAGIDAFQDIPLEEIPSMEIANADAIDWHLTFCSGNTVACSARHFDVHEDAKEMRKELLRDMIGAVKVFVMDDSDDLLTFSVGRKGPMECLGCFLKRGRKHRNLLELTDMRIDVVGIRGKSSTVHRLSEIFTRRGYNSLAKVTGNRPHLIVNGFSIPIERMGPNVTLYENIHGYQEFVPIIESYSPDERKDIAIFENQAITEYTTRMVNEVFVKPHIVVITNVRQDHLSTLGRDKIEIARAFARSIPKGTIVINCEQNAVLQDYMKEEIEKRGATVKNVVVPEEHRGLLGAETVHSLNYVLEEVGSVPIPSEELDAYIMSMQPRWMELEGGCTIFNAAEVNDVESTEMIRKQLAGKNKVLPFVYLRDERRGRSFSFVKYLNHLFEKGYIEEVFVGGRTIAPFAKNIRAPTRQFSADDDASMVLDEMEKKGMPIVLMGNTVDDFMRDMELEISRRVKMGGNKHYSPEVDTLEKVSMNIRSV
;
A
#
# COMPACT_ATOMS: atom_id res chain seq x y z
N MET A 1 4.76 6.81 7.63
CA MET A 1 5.38 6.94 6.29
C MET A 1 4.79 8.17 5.63
N LYS A 2 5.63 9.15 5.25
CA LYS A 2 5.22 10.35 4.51
C LYS A 2 4.97 10.02 3.02
N ARG A 3 4.12 9.01 2.79
CA ARG A 3 3.70 8.59 1.45
C ARG A 3 2.39 9.31 1.15
N ALA A 4 2.36 10.06 0.06
CA ALA A 4 1.14 10.67 -0.41
C ALA A 4 0.23 9.61 -1.06
N THR A 5 -1.06 9.75 -0.83
CA THR A 5 -2.13 8.93 -1.40
C THR A 5 -3.28 9.81 -1.82
N TYR A 6 -3.84 9.52 -2.98
CA TYR A 6 -5.11 10.10 -3.39
C TYR A 6 -6.23 9.33 -2.71
N GLU A 7 -6.94 10.01 -1.84
CA GLU A 7 -8.15 9.50 -1.20
C GLU A 7 -9.35 10.01 -1.97
N ILE A 8 -10.15 9.09 -2.48
CA ILE A 8 -11.44 9.37 -3.14
C ILE A 8 -12.53 8.99 -2.17
N TYR A 9 -13.42 9.93 -1.88
CA TYR A 9 -14.37 9.80 -0.77
C TYR A 9 -15.67 10.52 -1.07
N ASN A 10 -16.74 10.10 -0.40
CA ASN A 10 -18.01 10.78 -0.44
C ASN A 10 -18.02 11.93 0.58
N LYS A 11 -18.54 13.08 0.17
CA LYS A 11 -18.74 14.26 1.00
C LYS A 11 -20.13 14.81 0.71
N ALA A 12 -21.03 14.65 1.67
CA ALA A 12 -22.41 15.16 1.62
C ALA A 12 -23.19 14.74 0.35
N GLY A 13 -23.04 13.48 -0.07
CA GLY A 13 -23.74 12.92 -1.24
C GLY A 13 -23.05 13.19 -2.59
N GLY A 14 -21.93 13.93 -2.61
CA GLY A 14 -21.07 14.10 -3.78
C GLY A 14 -19.71 13.44 -3.57
N TRP A 15 -19.09 12.96 -4.65
CA TRP A 15 -17.75 12.39 -4.61
C TRP A 15 -16.69 13.46 -4.79
N THR A 16 -15.57 13.34 -4.10
CA THR A 16 -14.44 14.25 -4.28
C THR A 16 -13.14 13.50 -4.00
N TRP A 17 -12.01 14.19 -4.14
CA TRP A 17 -10.71 13.62 -3.88
C TRP A 17 -9.79 14.59 -3.14
N ARG A 18 -8.85 14.03 -2.38
CA ARG A 18 -7.73 14.75 -1.77
C ARG A 18 -6.44 13.96 -1.90
N LEU A 19 -5.34 14.65 -2.15
CA LEU A 19 -4.00 14.11 -2.00
C LEU A 19 -3.55 14.39 -0.58
N ARG A 20 -3.26 13.36 0.20
CA ARG A 20 -2.74 13.53 1.56
C ARG A 20 -1.65 12.54 1.90
N ASN A 21 -0.78 12.93 2.81
CA ASN A 21 0.12 12.01 3.50
C ASN A 21 -0.46 11.71 4.90
N LYS A 22 0.31 11.05 5.78
CA LYS A 22 -0.16 10.77 7.15
C LYS A 22 -0.36 12.03 8.00
N GLU A 23 0.42 13.07 7.76
CA GLU A 23 0.48 14.30 8.56
C GLU A 23 -0.58 15.32 8.13
N GLU A 24 -0.79 15.46 6.83
CA GLU A 24 -1.55 16.58 6.27
C GLU A 24 -2.17 16.29 4.90
N ILE A 25 -3.13 17.12 4.53
CA ILE A 25 -3.62 17.23 3.16
C ILE A 25 -2.62 18.09 2.38
N LEU A 26 -2.22 17.62 1.19
CA LEU A 26 -1.30 18.31 0.29
C LEU A 26 -2.04 19.07 -0.81
N ALA A 27 -3.08 18.45 -1.35
CA ALA A 27 -3.95 19.04 -2.35
C ALA A 27 -5.36 18.46 -2.25
N TYR A 28 -6.36 19.17 -2.77
CA TYR A 28 -7.72 18.67 -2.86
C TYR A 28 -8.43 19.13 -4.14
N SER A 29 -9.49 18.43 -4.51
CA SER A 29 -10.30 18.75 -5.67
C SER A 29 -10.99 20.11 -5.51
N GLY A 30 -10.91 20.95 -6.56
CA GLY A 30 -11.74 22.16 -6.65
C GLY A 30 -13.22 21.88 -6.93
N LYS A 31 -13.61 20.62 -7.16
CA LYS A 31 -14.94 20.20 -7.61
C LYS A 31 -15.47 18.98 -6.85
N MET A 32 -16.79 18.81 -6.90
CA MET A 32 -17.47 17.57 -6.52
C MET A 32 -17.97 16.87 -7.78
N PHE A 33 -18.03 15.54 -7.73
CA PHE A 33 -18.39 14.64 -8.81
C PHE A 33 -19.65 13.86 -8.41
N PRO A 34 -20.52 13.52 -9.36
CA PRO A 34 -21.72 12.73 -9.09
C PRO A 34 -21.41 11.25 -8.79
N SER A 35 -20.23 10.74 -9.18
CA SER A 35 -19.84 9.34 -8.94
C SER A 35 -18.37 9.18 -8.54
N SER A 36 -18.07 8.07 -7.87
CA SER A 36 -16.71 7.71 -7.46
C SER A 36 -15.78 7.45 -8.65
N SER A 37 -16.31 6.87 -9.74
CA SER A 37 -15.56 6.62 -10.98
C SER A 37 -15.20 7.92 -11.70
N GLU A 38 -16.06 8.94 -11.68
CA GLU A 38 -15.72 10.27 -12.20
C GLU A 38 -14.63 10.95 -11.39
N ALA A 39 -14.72 10.92 -10.05
CA ALA A 39 -13.65 11.42 -9.19
C ALA A 39 -12.32 10.65 -9.43
N TRP A 40 -12.40 9.33 -9.62
CA TRP A 40 -11.25 8.47 -9.94
C TRP A 40 -10.57 8.83 -11.27
N ARG A 41 -11.35 9.10 -12.32
CA ARG A 41 -10.86 9.55 -13.64
C ARG A 41 -10.33 10.98 -13.60
N GLU A 42 -10.89 11.85 -12.76
CA GLU A 42 -10.32 13.19 -12.60
C GLU A 42 -8.93 13.14 -11.96
N VAL A 43 -8.68 12.23 -11.01
CA VAL A 43 -7.33 12.04 -10.45
C VAL A 43 -6.32 11.63 -11.54
N ASP A 44 -6.74 10.79 -12.49
CA ASP A 44 -5.92 10.41 -13.65
C ASP A 44 -5.55 11.66 -14.49
N ARG A 45 -6.55 12.53 -14.74
CA ARG A 45 -6.31 13.82 -15.42
C ARG A 45 -5.36 14.73 -14.64
N VAL A 46 -5.52 14.83 -13.31
CA VAL A 46 -4.65 15.62 -12.42
C VAL A 46 -3.20 15.14 -12.49
N ARG A 47 -2.98 13.82 -12.55
CA ARG A 47 -1.65 13.21 -12.70
C ARG A 47 -1.00 13.56 -14.03
N ALA A 48 -1.77 13.47 -15.12
CA ALA A 48 -1.29 13.86 -16.44
C ALA A 48 -0.92 15.36 -16.50
N MET A 49 -1.72 16.23 -15.87
CA MET A 49 -1.39 17.65 -15.76
C MET A 49 -0.10 17.88 -14.96
N ALA A 50 0.05 17.20 -13.83
CA ALA A 50 1.23 17.30 -12.98
C ALA A 50 2.49 16.80 -13.73
N ALA A 51 2.39 15.71 -14.48
CA ALA A 51 3.47 15.20 -15.32
C ALA A 51 3.89 16.23 -16.39
N ARG A 52 2.91 16.82 -17.10
CA ARG A 52 3.16 17.87 -18.09
C ARG A 52 3.81 19.12 -17.49
N LEU A 53 3.40 19.52 -16.29
CA LEU A 53 4.00 20.65 -15.56
C LEU A 53 5.41 20.35 -15.04
N ALA A 54 5.67 19.11 -14.65
CA ALA A 54 6.99 18.64 -14.26
C ALA A 54 7.92 18.44 -15.46
N GLY A 55 7.38 18.43 -16.68
CA GLY A 55 8.12 18.21 -17.91
C GLY A 55 8.59 16.76 -18.06
N ILE A 56 7.85 15.80 -17.50
CA ILE A 56 8.21 14.37 -17.56
C ILE A 56 7.26 13.58 -18.46
N ASP A 57 7.78 12.51 -19.06
CA ASP A 57 7.05 11.56 -19.91
C ASP A 57 6.26 10.55 -19.06
N ALA A 58 5.06 10.92 -18.64
CA ALA A 58 4.17 10.06 -17.87
C ALA A 58 2.70 10.28 -18.25
N PHE A 59 1.87 9.24 -18.10
CA PHE A 59 0.42 9.29 -18.34
C PHE A 59 0.03 9.70 -19.78
N GLN A 60 0.80 9.28 -20.79
CA GLN A 60 0.57 9.65 -22.20
C GLN A 60 -0.74 9.12 -22.81
N ASP A 61 -1.34 8.11 -22.21
CA ASP A 61 -2.64 7.57 -22.59
C ASP A 61 -3.81 8.43 -22.08
N ILE A 62 -3.53 9.49 -21.32
CA ILE A 62 -4.53 10.44 -20.85
C ILE A 62 -4.39 11.74 -21.67
N PRO A 63 -5.29 11.98 -22.64
CA PRO A 63 -5.22 13.19 -23.45
C PRO A 63 -5.55 14.43 -22.61
N LEU A 64 -4.74 15.48 -22.78
CA LEU A 64 -4.99 16.81 -22.26
C LEU A 64 -5.27 17.76 -23.44
N GLU A 65 -6.49 18.25 -23.55
CA GLU A 65 -6.91 19.20 -24.60
C GLU A 65 -6.34 20.60 -24.36
N GLU A 66 -6.13 20.97 -23.11
CA GLU A 66 -5.68 22.28 -22.67
C GLU A 66 -4.31 22.21 -21.99
N ILE A 67 -3.57 23.32 -22.03
CA ILE A 67 -2.28 23.42 -21.34
C ILE A 67 -2.55 23.66 -19.85
N PRO A 68 -2.02 22.82 -18.94
CA PRO A 68 -2.14 23.06 -17.52
C PRO A 68 -1.25 24.23 -17.09
N SER A 69 -1.74 25.04 -16.16
CA SER A 69 -0.96 26.03 -15.43
C SER A 69 -1.08 25.79 -13.92
N MET A 70 -0.04 26.15 -13.19
CA MET A 70 -0.05 26.11 -11.73
C MET A 70 0.27 27.51 -11.25
N GLU A 71 -0.76 28.20 -10.78
CA GLU A 71 -0.74 29.62 -10.49
C GLU A 71 -0.81 29.85 -8.98
N ILE A 72 -0.17 30.92 -8.52
CA ILE A 72 -0.29 31.41 -7.15
C ILE A 72 -1.35 32.51 -7.18
N ALA A 73 -2.41 32.38 -6.39
CA ALA A 73 -3.48 33.38 -6.36
C ALA A 73 -3.22 34.41 -5.24
N ASN A 74 -3.29 35.70 -5.61
CA ASN A 74 -2.97 36.92 -4.82
C ASN A 74 -1.47 37.14 -4.50
N ALA A 75 -1.08 38.42 -4.43
CA ALA A 75 0.22 38.84 -3.90
C ALA A 75 0.30 38.71 -2.37
N ASP A 76 -0.87 38.68 -1.71
CA ASP A 76 -1.04 38.56 -0.25
C ASP A 76 -1.65 37.22 0.18
N ALA A 77 -2.08 36.38 -0.77
CA ALA A 77 -2.57 35.03 -0.47
C ALA A 77 -1.62 33.98 -1.03
N ILE A 78 -1.55 32.92 -0.26
CA ILE A 78 -0.33 32.19 0.00
C ILE A 78 -0.52 30.73 -0.50
N ASP A 79 -1.48 30.53 -1.42
CA ASP A 79 -1.98 29.26 -1.93
C ASP A 79 -1.73 29.11 -3.44
N TRP A 80 -1.52 27.88 -3.91
CA TRP A 80 -1.47 27.55 -5.34
C TRP A 80 -2.77 26.90 -5.82
N HIS A 81 -3.11 27.14 -7.09
CA HIS A 81 -4.18 26.46 -7.82
C HIS A 81 -3.60 25.80 -9.07
N LEU A 82 -3.94 24.52 -9.27
CA LEU A 82 -3.73 23.82 -10.53
C LEU A 82 -4.98 24.04 -11.38
N THR A 83 -4.81 24.76 -12.47
CA THR A 83 -5.85 25.14 -13.40
C THR A 83 -5.45 24.69 -14.81
N PHE A 84 -6.41 24.72 -15.72
CA PHE A 84 -6.06 24.91 -17.12
C PHE A 84 -5.98 26.40 -17.44
N CYS A 85 -5.26 26.78 -18.51
CA CYS A 85 -5.21 28.16 -18.99
C CYS A 85 -6.59 28.75 -19.35
N SER A 86 -7.65 27.93 -19.43
CA SER A 86 -9.05 28.37 -19.55
C SER A 86 -9.67 28.92 -18.25
N GLY A 87 -8.97 28.85 -17.11
CA GLY A 87 -9.43 29.32 -15.80
C GLY A 87 -10.21 28.28 -14.98
N ASN A 88 -10.28 27.03 -15.43
CA ASN A 88 -10.94 25.96 -14.70
C ASN A 88 -10.03 25.40 -13.59
N THR A 89 -10.33 25.67 -12.32
CA THR A 89 -9.60 25.09 -11.17
C THR A 89 -9.89 23.60 -11.02
N VAL A 90 -8.84 22.79 -11.00
CA VAL A 90 -8.91 21.33 -10.91
C VAL A 90 -8.39 20.85 -9.56
N ALA A 91 -7.31 21.44 -9.06
CA ALA A 91 -6.79 21.17 -7.72
C ALA A 91 -6.40 22.46 -7.00
N CYS A 92 -6.51 22.43 -5.68
CA CYS A 92 -6.08 23.52 -4.80
C CYS A 92 -5.03 23.00 -3.81
N SER A 93 -4.09 23.87 -3.45
CA SER A 93 -3.20 23.67 -2.30
C SER A 93 -4.00 23.58 -1.03
N ALA A 94 -3.58 22.69 -0.12
CA ALA A 94 -3.98 22.78 1.29
C ALA A 94 -2.95 23.54 2.16
N ARG A 95 -1.82 23.95 1.56
CA ARG A 95 -0.72 24.63 2.25
C ARG A 95 -0.64 26.10 1.87
N HIS A 96 -0.26 26.86 2.90
CA HIS A 96 0.16 28.25 2.85
C HIS A 96 1.72 28.31 2.83
N PHE A 97 2.33 29.13 1.95
CA PHE A 97 3.78 29.37 1.82
C PHE A 97 4.27 30.80 2.18
N ASP A 98 5.16 30.93 3.16
CA ASP A 98 5.67 32.24 3.59
C ASP A 98 6.78 32.84 2.68
N VAL A 99 7.43 32.04 1.80
CA VAL A 99 8.60 32.49 1.00
C VAL A 99 8.61 31.91 -0.43
N HIS A 100 8.94 32.74 -1.42
CA HIS A 100 8.91 32.39 -2.85
C HIS A 100 9.87 31.25 -3.26
N GLU A 101 11.05 31.10 -2.65
CA GLU A 101 11.97 29.98 -2.98
C GLU A 101 11.50 28.66 -2.37
N ASP A 102 11.00 28.68 -1.14
CA ASP A 102 10.39 27.49 -0.50
C ASP A 102 9.19 26.99 -1.33
N ALA A 103 8.42 27.90 -1.93
CA ALA A 103 7.32 27.55 -2.83
C ALA A 103 7.80 26.79 -4.09
N LYS A 104 8.99 27.06 -4.64
CA LYS A 104 9.50 26.39 -5.84
C LYS A 104 9.96 24.96 -5.57
N GLU A 105 10.74 24.74 -4.51
CA GLU A 105 11.17 23.38 -4.15
C GLU A 105 9.98 22.54 -3.69
N MET A 106 9.07 23.13 -2.90
CA MET A 106 7.84 22.46 -2.49
C MET A 106 6.94 22.10 -3.67
N ARG A 107 6.87 22.97 -4.70
CA ARG A 107 6.17 22.67 -5.95
C ARG A 107 6.73 21.41 -6.62
N LYS A 108 8.05 21.23 -6.67
CA LYS A 108 8.66 20.03 -7.25
C LYS A 108 8.31 18.77 -6.45
N GLU A 109 8.37 18.85 -5.11
CA GLU A 109 8.01 17.73 -4.24
C GLU A 109 6.53 17.35 -4.38
N LEU A 110 5.66 18.35 -4.41
CA LEU A 110 4.24 18.16 -4.60
C LEU A 110 3.93 17.55 -5.98
N LEU A 111 4.52 18.06 -7.06
CA LEU A 111 4.32 17.48 -8.40
C LEU A 111 4.76 16.01 -8.42
N ARG A 112 5.91 15.68 -7.80
CA ARG A 112 6.36 14.29 -7.65
C ARG A 112 5.35 13.43 -6.90
N ASP A 113 4.80 13.93 -5.79
CA ASP A 113 3.80 13.22 -5.01
C ASP A 113 2.47 13.08 -5.76
N MET A 114 2.04 14.11 -6.50
CA MET A 114 0.86 14.08 -7.37
C MET A 114 0.97 13.03 -8.46
N ILE A 115 2.11 12.94 -9.14
CA ILE A 115 2.31 11.98 -10.24
C ILE A 115 2.36 10.55 -9.70
N GLY A 116 3.12 10.33 -8.61
CA GLY A 116 3.49 8.98 -8.21
C GLY A 116 2.59 8.30 -7.17
N ALA A 117 1.75 9.05 -6.46
CA ALA A 117 0.90 8.54 -5.38
C ALA A 117 -0.02 7.41 -5.86
N VAL A 118 -0.55 6.58 -4.96
CA VAL A 118 -1.57 5.57 -5.31
C VAL A 118 -2.97 6.14 -5.05
N LYS A 119 -3.97 5.69 -5.80
CA LYS A 119 -5.38 5.99 -5.52
C LYS A 119 -5.97 4.96 -4.56
N VAL A 120 -6.70 5.44 -3.56
CA VAL A 120 -7.43 4.64 -2.58
C VAL A 120 -8.81 5.25 -2.37
N PHE A 121 -9.77 4.40 -2.02
CA PHE A 121 -11.09 4.86 -1.60
C PHE A 121 -11.15 4.95 -0.07
N VAL A 122 -11.64 6.07 0.42
CA VAL A 122 -12.03 6.22 1.83
C VAL A 122 -13.54 6.09 1.87
N MET A 123 -14.00 5.05 2.55
CA MET A 123 -15.41 4.70 2.66
C MET A 123 -15.83 4.96 4.10
N ASP A 124 -16.92 5.71 4.28
CA ASP A 124 -17.57 5.92 5.58
C ASP A 124 -18.68 4.88 5.76
N ASP A 125 -19.02 4.55 7.01
CA ASP A 125 -20.08 3.59 7.34
C ASP A 125 -21.47 4.08 6.90
N SER A 126 -21.61 5.38 6.60
CA SER A 126 -22.84 6.02 6.11
C SER A 126 -22.97 6.09 4.59
N ASP A 127 -21.96 5.66 3.83
CA ASP A 127 -22.02 5.69 2.38
C ASP A 127 -22.98 4.58 1.91
N ASP A 128 -24.14 4.95 1.35
CA ASP A 128 -25.09 4.07 0.65
C ASP A 128 -24.43 3.47 -0.60
N LEU A 129 -23.46 2.58 -0.38
CA LEU A 129 -22.79 1.80 -1.38
C LEU A 129 -23.49 0.45 -1.49
N LEU A 130 -23.31 -0.20 -2.63
CA LEU A 130 -23.60 -1.63 -2.80
C LEU A 130 -22.67 -2.43 -1.85
N THR A 131 -23.02 -2.53 -0.57
CA THR A 131 -22.38 -3.45 0.36
C THR A 131 -22.90 -4.85 0.08
N PHE A 132 -21.99 -5.80 -0.11
CA PHE A 132 -22.37 -7.20 -0.26
C PHE A 132 -21.91 -8.01 0.95
N SER A 133 -22.82 -8.83 1.46
CA SER A 133 -22.59 -9.66 2.64
C SER A 133 -22.20 -11.07 2.23
N VAL A 134 -21.05 -11.55 2.73
CA VAL A 134 -20.62 -12.93 2.50
C VAL A 134 -21.32 -13.84 3.52
N GLY A 135 -22.47 -14.40 3.14
CA GLY A 135 -23.28 -15.23 4.02
C GLY A 135 -22.64 -16.57 4.43
N ARG A 136 -22.73 -16.95 5.72
CA ARG A 136 -22.50 -18.33 6.18
C ARG A 136 -23.69 -19.21 5.74
N LYS A 137 -23.54 -19.98 4.68
CA LYS A 137 -24.35 -21.20 4.56
C LYS A 137 -23.59 -22.36 5.20
N GLY A 138 -24.22 -22.99 6.19
CA GLY A 138 -23.62 -24.01 7.06
C GLY A 138 -23.13 -25.25 6.30
N PRO A 139 -22.32 -26.11 6.97
CA PRO A 139 -21.65 -27.25 6.34
C PRO A 139 -22.58 -28.37 5.85
N MET A 140 -23.91 -28.26 6.03
CA MET A 140 -24.89 -29.31 5.72
C MET A 140 -25.84 -28.99 4.53
N GLU A 141 -25.42 -28.22 3.52
CA GLU A 141 -26.17 -28.11 2.26
C GLU A 141 -25.43 -28.79 1.08
N CYS A 142 -25.77 -30.07 0.90
CA CYS A 142 -25.81 -30.88 -0.34
C CYS A 142 -24.58 -30.87 -1.29
N LEU A 143 -24.00 -32.06 -1.49
CA LEU A 143 -22.94 -32.34 -2.48
C LEU A 143 -23.30 -31.85 -3.91
N GLY A 144 -24.59 -31.84 -4.25
CA GLY A 144 -25.11 -31.29 -5.51
C GLY A 144 -25.02 -29.77 -5.62
N CYS A 145 -25.15 -29.03 -4.52
CA CYS A 145 -24.90 -27.58 -4.48
C CYS A 145 -23.41 -27.27 -4.62
N PHE A 146 -22.53 -28.08 -4.03
CA PHE A 146 -21.08 -27.96 -4.20
C PHE A 146 -20.64 -28.17 -5.66
N LEU A 147 -21.16 -29.21 -6.32
CA LEU A 147 -20.89 -29.49 -7.74
C LEU A 147 -21.46 -28.42 -8.69
N LYS A 148 -22.69 -27.94 -8.44
CA LYS A 148 -23.31 -26.84 -9.20
C LYS A 148 -22.59 -25.51 -9.00
N ARG A 149 -22.17 -25.19 -7.77
CA ARG A 149 -21.34 -24.01 -7.47
C ARG A 149 -19.99 -24.08 -8.17
N GLY A 150 -19.33 -25.23 -8.14
CA GLY A 150 -18.08 -25.45 -8.86
C GLY A 150 -18.21 -25.29 -10.38
N ARG A 151 -19.33 -25.75 -10.97
CA ARG A 151 -19.61 -25.53 -12.40
C ARG A 151 -19.94 -24.08 -12.72
N LYS A 152 -20.81 -23.42 -11.95
CA LYS A 152 -21.12 -21.99 -12.10
C LYS A 152 -19.86 -21.14 -11.98
N HIS A 153 -19.01 -21.43 -11.01
CA HIS A 153 -17.74 -20.74 -10.82
C HIS A 153 -16.76 -20.94 -12.00
N ARG A 154 -16.64 -22.17 -12.53
CA ARG A 154 -15.84 -22.42 -13.73
C ARG A 154 -16.37 -21.65 -14.95
N ASN A 155 -17.69 -21.62 -15.14
CA ASN A 155 -18.29 -20.84 -16.22
C ASN A 155 -18.00 -19.34 -16.06
N LEU A 156 -18.01 -18.81 -14.83
CA LEU A 156 -17.66 -17.40 -14.60
C LEU A 156 -16.18 -17.13 -14.88
N LEU A 157 -15.27 -18.06 -14.56
CA LEU A 157 -13.86 -17.93 -14.90
C LEU A 157 -13.64 -17.82 -16.41
N GLU A 158 -14.46 -18.50 -17.22
CA GLU A 158 -14.43 -18.41 -18.69
C GLU A 158 -14.86 -17.03 -19.22
N LEU A 159 -15.48 -16.19 -18.40
CA LEU A 159 -15.91 -14.83 -18.79
C LEU A 159 -14.80 -13.79 -18.58
N THR A 160 -13.63 -14.18 -18.09
CA THR A 160 -12.48 -13.28 -17.94
C THR A 160 -11.35 -13.71 -18.88
N ASP A 161 -10.93 -12.78 -19.73
CA ASP A 161 -9.86 -13.03 -20.70
C ASP A 161 -8.50 -13.17 -20.01
N MET A 162 -8.28 -12.37 -18.96
CA MET A 162 -7.04 -12.35 -18.21
C MET A 162 -7.30 -12.45 -16.70
N ARG A 163 -6.58 -13.36 -16.03
CA ARG A 163 -6.61 -13.50 -14.58
C ARG A 163 -5.19 -13.41 -14.03
N ILE A 164 -4.95 -12.42 -13.19
CA ILE A 164 -3.67 -12.09 -12.59
C ILE A 164 -3.79 -12.33 -11.09
N ASP A 165 -2.94 -13.20 -10.55
CA ASP A 165 -2.85 -13.40 -9.10
C ASP A 165 -1.57 -12.75 -8.56
N VAL A 166 -1.69 -11.95 -7.50
CA VAL A 166 -0.57 -11.25 -6.88
C VAL A 166 -0.30 -11.87 -5.50
N VAL A 167 0.83 -12.58 -5.40
CA VAL A 167 1.29 -13.30 -4.20
C VAL A 167 2.58 -12.69 -3.67
N GLY A 168 2.90 -12.96 -2.40
CA GLY A 168 4.15 -12.54 -1.76
C GLY A 168 3.94 -11.95 -0.37
N ILE A 169 5.01 -11.49 0.27
CA ILE A 169 4.95 -11.01 1.65
C ILE A 169 4.57 -9.53 1.70
N ARG A 170 5.32 -8.66 1.00
CA ARG A 170 5.09 -7.20 0.93
C ARG A 170 4.72 -6.75 -0.48
N GLY A 171 4.08 -5.58 -0.61
CA GLY A 171 3.83 -4.93 -1.90
C GLY A 171 2.58 -5.36 -2.67
N LYS A 172 1.91 -6.45 -2.27
CA LYS A 172 0.76 -7.02 -3.00
C LYS A 172 -0.36 -6.00 -3.30
N SER A 173 -0.93 -5.36 -2.27
CA SER A 173 -2.04 -4.42 -2.46
C SER A 173 -1.64 -3.25 -3.36
N SER A 174 -0.43 -2.69 -3.18
CA SER A 174 0.07 -1.61 -4.05
C SER A 174 0.20 -2.06 -5.51
N THR A 175 0.69 -3.28 -5.77
CA THR A 175 0.73 -3.86 -7.12
C THR A 175 -0.66 -4.04 -7.71
N VAL A 176 -1.62 -4.57 -6.94
CA VAL A 176 -3.02 -4.73 -7.38
C VAL A 176 -3.66 -3.40 -7.73
N HIS A 177 -3.52 -2.38 -6.87
CA HIS A 177 -4.02 -1.03 -7.14
C HIS A 177 -3.42 -0.45 -8.42
N ARG A 178 -2.10 -0.52 -8.60
CA ARG A 178 -1.43 0.02 -9.79
C ARG A 178 -1.87 -0.69 -11.06
N LEU A 179 -1.88 -2.03 -11.08
CA LEU A 179 -2.36 -2.79 -12.24
C LEU A 179 -3.82 -2.45 -12.56
N SER A 180 -4.69 -2.41 -11.55
CA SER A 180 -6.10 -2.05 -11.74
C SER A 180 -6.26 -0.65 -12.33
N GLU A 181 -5.47 0.32 -11.85
CA GLU A 181 -5.47 1.68 -12.35
C GLU A 181 -5.04 1.73 -13.82
N ILE A 182 -3.90 1.11 -14.15
CA ILE A 182 -3.33 1.10 -15.50
C ILE A 182 -4.29 0.46 -16.50
N PHE A 183 -4.87 -0.68 -16.14
CA PHE A 183 -5.84 -1.36 -17.01
C PHE A 183 -7.11 -0.54 -17.19
N THR A 184 -7.65 0.03 -16.12
CA THR A 184 -8.84 0.89 -16.20
C THR A 184 -8.59 2.11 -17.09
N ARG A 185 -7.48 2.84 -16.92
CA ARG A 185 -7.18 4.03 -17.74
C ARG A 185 -6.95 3.70 -19.22
N ARG A 186 -6.52 2.48 -19.53
CA ARG A 186 -6.33 1.98 -20.90
C ARG A 186 -7.55 1.31 -21.51
N GLY A 187 -8.73 1.45 -20.87
CA GLY A 187 -10.00 0.98 -21.40
C GLY A 187 -10.28 -0.52 -21.22
N TYR A 188 -9.52 -1.22 -20.37
CA TYR A 188 -9.85 -2.59 -19.99
C TYR A 188 -10.95 -2.57 -18.93
N ASN A 189 -11.83 -3.58 -18.96
CA ASN A 189 -12.74 -3.82 -17.85
C ASN A 189 -11.98 -4.53 -16.73
N SER A 190 -11.58 -3.77 -15.71
CA SER A 190 -10.75 -4.25 -14.61
C SER A 190 -11.60 -4.58 -13.38
N LEU A 191 -11.43 -5.79 -12.87
CA LEU A 191 -11.84 -6.22 -11.53
C LEU A 191 -10.61 -6.45 -10.68
N ALA A 192 -10.43 -5.69 -9.61
CA ALA A 192 -9.40 -5.96 -8.64
C ALA A 192 -10.00 -6.31 -7.28
N LYS A 193 -9.42 -7.29 -6.60
CA LYS A 193 -9.74 -7.62 -5.22
C LYS A 193 -8.58 -7.30 -4.31
N VAL A 194 -8.82 -6.43 -3.34
CA VAL A 194 -7.86 -6.05 -2.29
C VAL A 194 -8.34 -6.62 -0.97
N THR A 195 -7.47 -7.35 -0.27
CA THR A 195 -7.88 -8.23 0.84
C THR A 195 -7.46 -7.74 2.23
N GLY A 196 -6.80 -6.58 2.32
CA GLY A 196 -6.20 -6.00 3.54
C GLY A 196 -7.15 -5.75 4.73
N ASN A 197 -6.78 -4.82 5.63
CA ASN A 197 -7.58 -4.53 6.84
C ASN A 197 -9.04 -4.12 6.51
N ARG A 198 -9.25 -3.49 5.36
CA ARG A 198 -10.57 -3.19 4.78
C ARG A 198 -10.66 -3.85 3.40
N PRO A 199 -11.20 -5.09 3.31
CA PRO A 199 -11.34 -5.77 2.04
C PRO A 199 -12.34 -5.05 1.14
N HIS A 200 -12.00 -4.86 -0.11
CA HIS A 200 -12.85 -4.20 -1.10
C HIS A 200 -12.55 -4.72 -2.51
N LEU A 201 -13.53 -4.56 -3.40
CA LEU A 201 -13.35 -4.74 -4.84
C LEU A 201 -13.20 -3.39 -5.49
N ILE A 202 -12.41 -3.33 -6.56
CA ILE A 202 -12.31 -2.18 -7.45
C ILE A 202 -12.78 -2.63 -8.83
N VAL A 203 -13.87 -2.08 -9.31
CA VAL A 203 -14.46 -2.40 -10.61
C VAL A 203 -14.43 -1.13 -11.45
N ASN A 204 -13.58 -1.03 -12.48
CA ASN A 204 -13.52 0.15 -13.36
C ASN A 204 -13.49 1.51 -12.62
N GLY A 205 -12.73 1.58 -11.51
CA GLY A 205 -12.66 2.78 -10.66
C GLY A 205 -13.86 2.99 -9.73
N PHE A 206 -14.69 1.97 -9.50
CA PHE A 206 -15.68 1.94 -8.43
C PHE A 206 -15.17 1.05 -7.29
N SER A 207 -15.19 1.54 -6.05
CA SER A 207 -14.89 0.70 -4.88
C SER A 207 -16.15 0.15 -4.24
N ILE A 208 -16.11 -1.14 -3.95
CA ILE A 208 -17.23 -1.90 -3.38
C ILE A 208 -16.71 -2.60 -2.12
N PRO A 209 -17.11 -2.14 -0.91
CA PRO A 209 -16.69 -2.76 0.35
C PRO A 209 -17.15 -4.22 0.42
N ILE A 210 -16.33 -5.09 1.02
CA ILE A 210 -16.71 -6.46 1.35
C ILE A 210 -17.04 -6.53 2.84
N GLU A 211 -18.32 -6.75 3.19
CA GLU A 211 -18.69 -6.97 4.60
C GLU A 211 -18.34 -8.38 5.06
N ARG A 212 -17.52 -8.46 6.12
CA ARG A 212 -17.14 -9.72 6.76
C ARG A 212 -18.00 -10.03 7.98
N MET A 213 -18.74 -11.12 7.94
CA MET A 213 -19.45 -11.69 9.10
C MET A 213 -18.49 -12.50 10.01
N GLY A 214 -17.40 -11.88 10.48
CA GLY A 214 -16.42 -12.45 11.43
C GLY A 214 -14.95 -12.06 11.19
N PRO A 215 -14.02 -12.35 12.13
CA PRO A 215 -12.63 -11.88 12.09
C PRO A 215 -11.71 -12.68 11.14
N ASN A 216 -12.19 -13.77 10.55
CA ASN A 216 -11.38 -14.68 9.75
C ASN A 216 -11.58 -14.43 8.25
N VAL A 217 -10.49 -14.27 7.51
CA VAL A 217 -10.48 -14.30 6.04
C VAL A 217 -10.97 -15.67 5.58
N THR A 218 -12.08 -15.74 4.85
CA THR A 218 -12.55 -17.02 4.28
C THR A 218 -12.18 -17.11 2.81
N LEU A 219 -11.60 -18.25 2.39
CA LEU A 219 -11.35 -18.59 0.98
C LEU A 219 -12.62 -18.45 0.10
N TYR A 220 -13.79 -18.60 0.73
CA TYR A 220 -15.10 -18.42 0.11
C TYR A 220 -15.40 -16.98 -0.33
N GLU A 221 -14.69 -15.96 0.20
CA GLU A 221 -14.79 -14.58 -0.28
C GLU A 221 -14.34 -14.45 -1.75
N ASN A 222 -13.41 -15.31 -2.23
CA ASN A 222 -12.99 -15.31 -3.64
C ASN A 222 -14.12 -15.83 -4.54
N ILE A 223 -14.86 -16.85 -4.10
CA ILE A 223 -15.96 -17.45 -4.85
C ILE A 223 -17.17 -16.50 -4.94
N HIS A 224 -17.52 -15.84 -3.83
CA HIS A 224 -18.69 -14.95 -3.79
C HIS A 224 -18.45 -13.68 -4.60
N GLY A 225 -17.28 -13.02 -4.45
CA GLY A 225 -16.94 -11.86 -5.28
C GLY A 225 -16.95 -12.18 -6.79
N TYR A 226 -16.45 -13.35 -7.18
CA TYR A 226 -16.50 -13.79 -8.58
C TYR A 226 -17.93 -14.04 -9.09
N GLN A 227 -18.82 -14.56 -8.24
CA GLN A 227 -20.21 -14.86 -8.59
C GLN A 227 -21.10 -13.63 -8.75
N GLU A 228 -20.71 -12.54 -8.11
CA GLU A 228 -21.53 -11.33 -8.02
C GLU A 228 -21.04 -10.26 -9.02
N PHE A 229 -19.73 -10.11 -9.22
CA PHE A 229 -19.18 -8.97 -9.97
C PHE A 229 -18.75 -9.28 -11.40
N VAL A 230 -18.43 -10.53 -11.74
CA VAL A 230 -18.17 -10.91 -13.14
C VAL A 230 -19.37 -10.64 -14.05
N PRO A 231 -20.62 -10.96 -13.67
CA PRO A 231 -21.79 -10.59 -14.47
C PRO A 231 -21.99 -9.06 -14.59
N ILE A 232 -21.57 -8.30 -13.59
CA ILE A 232 -21.62 -6.82 -13.61
C ILE A 232 -20.59 -6.28 -14.61
N ILE A 233 -19.39 -6.84 -14.64
CA ILE A 233 -18.35 -6.49 -15.62
C ILE A 233 -18.80 -6.78 -17.04
N GLU A 234 -19.38 -7.96 -17.28
CA GLU A 234 -19.96 -8.31 -18.59
C GLU A 234 -21.00 -7.29 -19.07
N SER A 235 -21.75 -6.68 -18.14
CA SER A 235 -22.80 -5.73 -18.47
C SER A 235 -22.28 -4.37 -18.97
N TYR A 236 -21.02 -4.03 -18.71
CA TYR A 236 -20.48 -2.71 -19.06
C TYR A 236 -20.06 -2.58 -20.53
N SER A 237 -19.61 -3.66 -21.19
CA SER A 237 -19.20 -3.60 -22.62
C SER A 237 -19.20 -4.99 -23.27
N PRO A 238 -20.35 -5.46 -23.81
CA PRO A 238 -20.48 -6.79 -24.41
C PRO A 238 -19.61 -7.01 -25.67
N ASP A 239 -19.28 -5.92 -26.38
CA ASP A 239 -18.84 -5.95 -27.78
C ASP A 239 -17.33 -5.67 -27.99
N GLU A 240 -16.58 -5.16 -26.99
CA GLU A 240 -15.14 -4.82 -27.09
C GLU A 240 -14.30 -5.43 -25.95
N ARG A 241 -14.40 -6.76 -25.83
CA ARG A 241 -13.88 -7.58 -24.72
C ARG A 241 -12.37 -7.46 -24.49
N LYS A 242 -11.99 -6.94 -23.32
CA LYS A 242 -10.70 -7.19 -22.66
C LYS A 242 -10.89 -7.18 -21.15
N ASP A 243 -11.50 -8.24 -20.63
CA ASP A 243 -11.84 -8.33 -19.21
C ASP A 243 -10.65 -8.87 -18.41
N ILE A 244 -10.19 -8.09 -17.43
CA ILE A 244 -9.03 -8.43 -16.59
C ILE A 244 -9.45 -8.51 -15.13
N ALA A 245 -9.18 -9.64 -14.51
CA ALA A 245 -9.38 -9.83 -13.08
C ALA A 245 -8.05 -9.99 -12.33
N ILE A 246 -7.88 -9.23 -11.25
CA ILE A 246 -6.63 -9.08 -10.50
C ILE A 246 -6.92 -9.40 -9.03
N PHE A 247 -6.21 -10.38 -8.46
CA PHE A 247 -6.47 -10.85 -7.11
C PHE A 247 -5.27 -10.64 -6.20
N GLU A 248 -5.49 -9.94 -5.07
CA GLU A 248 -4.55 -10.00 -3.96
C GLU A 248 -4.71 -11.32 -3.21
N ASN A 249 -3.73 -12.21 -3.36
CA ASN A 249 -3.73 -13.50 -2.68
C ASN A 249 -3.01 -13.41 -1.33
N GLN A 250 -3.80 -13.55 -0.27
CA GLN A 250 -3.34 -13.52 1.11
C GLN A 250 -3.01 -14.89 1.70
N ALA A 251 -2.97 -15.93 0.87
CA ALA A 251 -2.77 -17.28 1.38
C ALA A 251 -1.47 -17.37 2.22
N ILE A 252 -1.65 -17.62 3.50
CA ILE A 252 -0.61 -17.71 4.52
C ILE A 252 -0.04 -19.13 4.66
N THR A 253 -0.47 -20.08 3.82
CA THR A 253 0.08 -21.45 3.78
C THR A 253 0.21 -21.94 2.32
N GLU A 254 1.13 -22.88 2.07
CA GLU A 254 1.28 -23.55 0.77
C GLU A 254 -0.05 -24.12 0.26
N TYR A 255 -0.79 -24.82 1.13
CA TYR A 255 -2.05 -25.47 0.78
C TYR A 255 -3.16 -24.45 0.42
N THR A 256 -3.28 -23.35 1.16
CA THR A 256 -4.28 -22.33 0.86
C THR A 256 -3.94 -21.58 -0.42
N THR A 257 -2.65 -21.32 -0.68
CA THR A 257 -2.20 -20.64 -1.91
C THR A 257 -2.49 -21.51 -3.12
N ARG A 258 -2.14 -22.79 -3.03
CA ARG A 258 -2.40 -23.76 -4.08
C ARG A 258 -3.90 -23.94 -4.35
N MET A 259 -4.73 -23.97 -3.31
CA MET A 259 -6.18 -24.05 -3.48
C MET A 259 -6.74 -22.80 -4.19
N VAL A 260 -6.29 -21.60 -3.81
CA VAL A 260 -6.67 -20.36 -4.51
C VAL A 260 -6.31 -20.43 -5.98
N ASN A 261 -5.09 -20.86 -6.29
CA ASN A 261 -4.61 -20.83 -7.67
C ASN A 261 -5.22 -21.95 -8.53
N GLU A 262 -5.28 -23.18 -8.04
CA GLU A 262 -5.75 -24.33 -8.81
C GLU A 262 -7.29 -24.39 -8.89
N VAL A 263 -8.01 -23.83 -7.92
CA VAL A 263 -9.47 -23.97 -7.81
C VAL A 263 -10.23 -22.66 -8.00
N PHE A 264 -9.76 -21.54 -7.43
CA PHE A 264 -10.56 -20.31 -7.33
C PHE A 264 -10.21 -19.21 -8.34
N VAL A 265 -8.94 -19.08 -8.70
CA VAL A 265 -8.47 -18.01 -9.60
C VAL A 265 -8.08 -18.55 -10.95
N LYS A 266 -7.43 -19.73 -11.03
CA LYS A 266 -6.85 -20.27 -12.27
C LYS A 266 -6.10 -19.20 -13.08
N PRO A 267 -5.08 -18.56 -12.48
CA PRO A 267 -4.41 -17.41 -13.07
C PRO A 267 -3.68 -17.77 -14.35
N HIS A 268 -3.75 -16.88 -15.33
CA HIS A 268 -2.87 -16.88 -16.50
C HIS A 268 -1.49 -16.32 -16.11
N ILE A 269 -1.47 -15.29 -15.26
CA ILE A 269 -0.25 -14.66 -14.74
C ILE A 269 -0.24 -14.72 -13.21
N VAL A 270 0.88 -15.11 -12.61
CA VAL A 270 1.14 -14.95 -11.17
C VAL A 270 2.30 -13.99 -10.97
N VAL A 271 2.07 -12.90 -10.24
CA VAL A 271 3.12 -11.95 -9.83
C VAL A 271 3.57 -12.30 -8.42
N ILE A 272 4.83 -12.72 -8.27
CA ILE A 272 5.45 -12.98 -6.96
C ILE A 272 6.22 -11.73 -6.54
N THR A 273 5.71 -10.97 -5.57
CA THR A 273 6.26 -9.65 -5.21
C THR A 273 7.59 -9.72 -4.45
N ASN A 274 7.77 -10.68 -3.54
CA ASN A 274 9.02 -10.93 -2.80
C ASN A 274 8.89 -12.15 -1.87
N VAL A 275 10.04 -12.71 -1.49
CA VAL A 275 10.18 -13.74 -0.47
C VAL A 275 10.89 -13.18 0.77
N ARG A 276 10.14 -12.95 1.85
CA ARG A 276 10.64 -12.38 3.12
C ARG A 276 10.36 -13.31 4.29
N GLN A 277 11.18 -13.24 5.34
CA GLN A 277 10.94 -13.98 6.59
C GLN A 277 9.83 -13.32 7.43
N ASP A 278 8.58 -13.50 7.01
CA ASP A 278 7.38 -13.23 7.81
C ASP A 278 6.49 -14.49 7.78
N HIS A 279 5.55 -14.61 8.72
CA HIS A 279 4.63 -15.75 8.80
C HIS A 279 5.33 -17.11 8.94
N LEU A 280 6.44 -17.16 9.69
CA LEU A 280 7.28 -18.36 9.85
C LEU A 280 6.55 -19.58 10.45
N SER A 281 5.42 -19.35 11.12
CA SER A 281 4.57 -20.42 11.66
C SER A 281 3.68 -21.10 10.61
N THR A 282 3.56 -20.54 9.39
CA THR A 282 2.56 -20.99 8.41
C THR A 282 3.11 -21.20 6.98
N LEU A 283 4.02 -20.35 6.49
CA LEU A 283 4.57 -20.47 5.12
C LEU A 283 5.87 -21.29 5.04
N GLY A 284 6.64 -21.33 6.13
CA GLY A 284 7.95 -21.99 6.16
C GLY A 284 8.85 -21.36 7.21
N ARG A 285 9.84 -22.11 7.68
CA ARG A 285 10.77 -21.70 8.74
C ARG A 285 11.90 -20.81 8.23
N ASP A 286 12.14 -20.81 6.92
CA ASP A 286 13.13 -19.98 6.24
C ASP A 286 12.65 -19.54 4.84
N LYS A 287 13.46 -18.74 4.16
CA LYS A 287 13.13 -18.19 2.84
C LYS A 287 13.00 -19.26 1.77
N ILE A 288 13.76 -20.35 1.86
CA ILE A 288 13.74 -21.42 0.86
C ILE A 288 12.42 -22.18 0.97
N GLU A 289 11.95 -22.46 2.19
CA GLU A 289 10.64 -23.07 2.41
C GLU A 289 9.50 -22.16 1.93
N ILE A 290 9.57 -20.85 2.15
CA ILE A 290 8.57 -19.89 1.65
C ILE A 290 8.60 -19.83 0.10
N ALA A 291 9.78 -19.75 -0.51
CA ALA A 291 9.94 -19.78 -1.96
C ALA A 291 9.39 -21.09 -2.57
N ARG A 292 9.65 -22.22 -1.91
CA ARG A 292 9.10 -23.53 -2.27
C ARG A 292 7.58 -23.54 -2.20
N ALA A 293 6.99 -22.98 -1.14
CA ALA A 293 5.55 -22.90 -0.99
C ALA A 293 4.91 -22.10 -2.13
N PHE A 294 5.50 -20.97 -2.53
CA PHE A 294 5.03 -20.20 -3.68
C PHE A 294 5.19 -20.97 -4.99
N ALA A 295 6.36 -21.54 -5.27
CA ALA A 295 6.62 -22.30 -6.49
C ALA A 295 5.65 -23.49 -6.65
N ARG A 296 5.36 -24.20 -5.56
CA ARG A 296 4.42 -25.35 -5.56
C ARG A 296 2.95 -24.96 -5.63
N SER A 297 2.62 -23.69 -5.43
CA SER A 297 1.27 -23.17 -5.60
C SER A 297 0.96 -22.78 -7.04
N ILE A 298 1.96 -22.76 -7.94
CA ILE A 298 1.81 -22.32 -9.33
C ILE A 298 1.09 -23.42 -10.15
N PRO A 299 -0.02 -23.11 -10.83
CA PRO A 299 -0.68 -24.02 -11.76
C PRO A 299 0.14 -24.24 -13.05
N LYS A 300 -0.11 -25.35 -13.75
CA LYS A 300 0.49 -25.61 -15.06
C LYS A 300 -0.02 -24.59 -16.09
N GLY A 301 0.85 -24.15 -17.00
CA GLY A 301 0.53 -23.22 -18.09
C GLY A 301 0.44 -21.76 -17.64
N THR A 302 0.78 -21.46 -16.40
CA THR A 302 0.83 -20.09 -15.86
C THR A 302 2.17 -19.43 -16.18
N ILE A 303 2.14 -18.13 -16.43
CA ILE A 303 3.34 -17.28 -16.55
C ILE A 303 3.59 -16.63 -15.18
N VAL A 304 4.80 -16.79 -14.65
CA VAL A 304 5.19 -16.23 -13.37
C VAL A 304 6.09 -15.03 -13.60
N ILE A 305 5.66 -13.86 -13.15
CA ILE A 305 6.49 -12.66 -13.05
C ILE A 305 7.08 -12.63 -11.65
N ASN A 306 8.37 -12.95 -11.55
CA ASN A 306 9.06 -13.08 -10.28
C ASN A 306 9.85 -11.81 -9.96
N CYS A 307 9.42 -11.07 -8.94
CA CYS A 307 10.07 -9.85 -8.47
C CYS A 307 11.19 -10.12 -7.44
N GLU A 308 11.36 -11.35 -6.95
CA GLU A 308 12.45 -11.67 -6.01
C GLU A 308 13.81 -11.35 -6.64
N GLN A 309 14.69 -10.65 -5.91
CA GLN A 309 15.99 -10.18 -6.44
C GLN A 309 17.17 -11.04 -5.96
N ASN A 310 16.96 -12.00 -5.05
CA ASN A 310 17.98 -12.95 -4.65
C ASN A 310 18.18 -14.04 -5.71
N ALA A 311 19.35 -14.05 -6.36
CA ALA A 311 19.68 -15.00 -7.44
C ALA A 311 19.50 -16.48 -7.04
N VAL A 312 19.86 -16.86 -5.81
CA VAL A 312 19.72 -18.25 -5.34
C VAL A 312 18.23 -18.63 -5.24
N LEU A 313 17.38 -17.73 -4.76
CA LEU A 313 15.93 -17.96 -4.70
C LEU A 313 15.30 -17.95 -6.10
N GLN A 314 15.78 -17.07 -7.00
CA GLN A 314 15.34 -17.04 -8.40
C GLN A 314 15.63 -18.37 -9.10
N ASP A 315 16.85 -18.88 -9.01
CA ASP A 315 17.26 -20.15 -9.62
C ASP A 315 16.43 -21.31 -9.08
N TYR A 316 16.28 -21.37 -7.76
CA TYR A 316 15.46 -22.38 -7.10
C TYR A 316 13.99 -22.34 -7.54
N MET A 317 13.36 -21.16 -7.53
CA MET A 317 11.96 -21.01 -7.94
C MET A 317 11.79 -21.31 -9.43
N LYS A 318 12.72 -20.91 -10.29
CA LYS A 318 12.70 -21.23 -11.71
C LYS A 318 12.64 -22.73 -11.94
N GLU A 319 13.56 -23.48 -11.33
CA GLU A 319 13.60 -24.94 -11.47
C GLU A 319 12.28 -25.59 -11.01
N GLU A 320 11.76 -25.19 -9.84
CA GLU A 320 10.55 -25.79 -9.28
C GLU A 320 9.27 -25.43 -10.05
N ILE A 321 9.19 -24.21 -10.62
CA ILE A 321 8.05 -23.75 -11.41
C ILE A 321 8.05 -24.41 -12.79
N GLU A 322 9.22 -24.50 -13.45
CA GLU A 322 9.35 -25.13 -14.77
C GLU A 322 9.05 -26.64 -14.71
N LYS A 323 9.45 -27.33 -13.63
CA LYS A 323 9.05 -28.74 -13.37
C LYS A 323 7.52 -28.94 -13.34
N ARG A 324 6.76 -27.90 -13.02
CA ARG A 324 5.28 -27.94 -12.97
C ARG A 324 4.64 -27.56 -14.31
N GLY A 325 5.45 -27.24 -15.33
CA GLY A 325 4.98 -26.85 -16.66
C GLY A 325 4.45 -25.42 -16.72
N ALA A 326 5.01 -24.53 -15.90
CA ALA A 326 4.78 -23.08 -15.94
C ALA A 326 6.07 -22.37 -16.36
N THR A 327 5.96 -21.11 -16.80
CA THR A 327 7.09 -20.30 -17.28
C THR A 327 7.43 -19.24 -16.24
N VAL A 328 8.71 -18.89 -16.07
CA VAL A 328 9.15 -17.83 -15.15
C VAL A 328 9.89 -16.73 -15.90
N LYS A 329 9.53 -15.48 -15.65
CA LYS A 329 10.26 -14.27 -16.02
C LYS A 329 10.71 -13.55 -14.75
N ASN A 330 12.02 -13.45 -14.53
CA ASN A 330 12.59 -12.68 -13.43
C ASN A 330 12.62 -11.20 -13.79
N VAL A 331 12.08 -10.35 -12.92
CA VAL A 331 12.07 -8.90 -13.12
C VAL A 331 13.46 -8.34 -12.90
N VAL A 332 14.01 -7.71 -13.94
CA VAL A 332 15.27 -6.99 -13.88
C VAL A 332 15.03 -5.56 -13.38
N VAL A 333 15.66 -5.20 -12.26
CA VAL A 333 15.66 -3.83 -11.75
C VAL A 333 16.90 -3.08 -12.26
N PRO A 334 16.73 -1.95 -12.97
CA PRO A 334 17.83 -1.09 -13.40
C PRO A 334 18.73 -0.65 -12.26
N GLU A 335 20.01 -0.37 -12.54
CA GLU A 335 21.03 -0.07 -11.52
C GLU A 335 20.63 1.13 -10.65
N GLU A 336 20.11 2.17 -11.26
CA GLU A 336 19.63 3.40 -10.62
C GLU A 336 18.48 3.17 -9.63
N HIS A 337 17.75 2.05 -9.78
CA HIS A 337 16.64 1.67 -8.90
C HIS A 337 16.97 0.55 -7.91
N ARG A 338 18.20 0.01 -7.95
CA ARG A 338 18.58 -1.08 -7.05
C ARG A 338 18.57 -0.61 -5.60
N GLY A 339 17.93 -1.41 -4.76
CA GLY A 339 17.79 -1.11 -3.32
C GLY A 339 16.70 -0.08 -3.00
N LEU A 340 15.99 0.44 -4.00
CA LEU A 340 14.79 1.24 -3.78
C LEU A 340 13.59 0.37 -3.40
N LEU A 341 12.76 0.85 -2.48
CA LEU A 341 11.63 0.08 -1.97
C LEU A 341 10.55 -0.03 -3.04
N GLY A 342 10.13 -1.27 -3.32
CA GLY A 342 9.06 -1.55 -4.26
C GLY A 342 9.45 -1.38 -5.73
N ALA A 343 10.72 -1.09 -6.05
CA ALA A 343 11.19 -0.96 -7.42
C ALA A 343 10.92 -2.23 -8.23
N GLU A 344 11.16 -3.40 -7.64
CA GLU A 344 10.88 -4.70 -8.24
C GLU A 344 9.41 -4.89 -8.60
N THR A 345 8.49 -4.38 -7.77
CA THR A 345 7.05 -4.46 -8.03
C THR A 345 6.59 -3.42 -9.05
N VAL A 346 7.26 -2.27 -9.15
CA VAL A 346 6.95 -1.25 -10.15
C VAL A 346 7.44 -1.69 -11.53
N HIS A 347 8.68 -2.18 -11.63
CA HIS A 347 9.21 -2.72 -12.89
C HIS A 347 8.43 -3.93 -13.38
N SER A 348 7.87 -4.75 -12.47
CA SER A 348 7.00 -5.88 -12.85
C SER A 348 5.74 -5.49 -13.61
N LEU A 349 5.28 -4.23 -13.48
CA LEU A 349 4.10 -3.75 -14.20
C LEU A 349 4.32 -3.89 -15.71
N ASN A 350 5.49 -3.52 -16.21
CA ASN A 350 5.81 -3.63 -17.64
C ASN A 350 5.92 -5.09 -18.11
N TYR A 351 6.39 -6.01 -17.27
CA TYR A 351 6.39 -7.44 -17.58
C TYR A 351 4.96 -7.97 -17.71
N VAL A 352 4.06 -7.58 -16.81
CA VAL A 352 2.64 -7.97 -16.89
C VAL A 352 1.99 -7.36 -18.13
N LEU A 353 2.26 -6.08 -18.43
CA LEU A 353 1.70 -5.40 -19.60
C LEU A 353 2.16 -6.04 -20.91
N GLU A 354 3.43 -6.43 -21.00
CA GLU A 354 3.97 -7.15 -22.16
C GLU A 354 3.24 -8.48 -22.38
N GLU A 355 3.02 -9.27 -21.32
CA GLU A 355 2.32 -10.56 -21.41
C GLU A 355 0.88 -10.44 -21.90
N VAL A 356 0.20 -9.35 -21.56
CA VAL A 356 -1.17 -9.09 -22.02
C VAL A 356 -1.22 -8.32 -23.35
N GLY A 357 -0.08 -8.10 -24.00
CA GLY A 357 0.02 -7.40 -25.28
C GLY A 357 -0.29 -5.90 -25.19
N SER A 358 -0.09 -5.29 -24.02
CA SER A 358 -0.26 -3.86 -23.78
C SER A 358 1.07 -3.11 -23.88
N VAL A 359 1.03 -1.82 -24.22
CA VAL A 359 2.23 -0.97 -24.36
C VAL A 359 2.91 -0.80 -22.98
N PRO A 360 4.23 -0.93 -22.84
CA PRO A 360 4.90 -0.65 -21.57
C PRO A 360 4.63 0.77 -21.05
N ILE A 361 4.67 0.96 -19.73
CA ILE A 361 4.65 2.27 -19.09
C ILE A 361 6.00 2.96 -19.36
N PRO A 362 6.01 4.27 -19.68
CA PRO A 362 7.23 5.06 -19.81
C PRO A 362 8.13 4.98 -18.56
N SER A 363 9.45 5.07 -18.74
CA SER A 363 10.40 4.99 -17.62
C SER A 363 10.16 6.09 -16.59
N GLU A 364 9.90 7.33 -17.01
CA GLU A 364 9.71 8.45 -16.08
C GLU A 364 8.43 8.32 -15.22
N GLU A 365 7.39 7.63 -15.73
CA GLU A 365 6.22 7.27 -14.92
C GLU A 365 6.55 6.18 -13.89
N LEU A 366 7.34 5.16 -14.27
CA LEU A 366 7.85 4.16 -13.31
C LEU A 366 8.70 4.83 -12.23
N ASP A 367 9.57 5.76 -12.61
CA ASP A 367 10.43 6.51 -11.68
C ASP A 367 9.58 7.30 -10.70
N ALA A 368 8.54 8.00 -11.18
CA ALA A 368 7.60 8.71 -10.31
C ALA A 368 6.90 7.75 -9.34
N TYR A 369 6.48 6.57 -9.79
CA TYR A 369 5.91 5.54 -8.93
C TYR A 369 6.88 5.05 -7.86
N ILE A 370 8.16 4.85 -8.19
CA ILE A 370 9.18 4.40 -7.25
C ILE A 370 9.47 5.52 -6.24
N MET A 371 9.70 6.73 -6.72
CA MET A 371 10.10 7.88 -5.89
C MET A 371 9.02 8.28 -4.88
N SER A 372 7.73 8.19 -5.23
CA SER A 372 6.63 8.51 -4.30
C SER A 372 6.51 7.53 -3.13
N MET A 373 7.11 6.34 -3.26
CA MET A 373 7.07 5.28 -2.24
C MET A 373 8.33 5.26 -1.37
N GLN A 374 9.34 6.09 -1.65
CA GLN A 374 10.54 6.10 -0.83
C GLN A 374 10.28 6.78 0.52
N PRO A 375 10.87 6.26 1.62
CA PRO A 375 10.65 6.79 2.96
C PRO A 375 11.34 8.15 3.09
N ARG A 376 10.69 9.07 3.80
CA ARG A 376 11.25 10.38 4.13
C ARG A 376 11.21 10.56 5.64
N TRP A 377 12.25 11.19 6.19
CA TRP A 377 12.25 11.61 7.59
C TRP A 377 11.13 12.61 7.86
N MET A 378 10.51 12.50 9.03
CA MET A 378 9.71 13.57 9.60
C MET A 378 10.62 14.37 10.54
N GLU A 379 10.59 15.69 10.46
CA GLU A 379 11.33 16.55 11.39
C GLU A 379 10.40 16.97 12.53
N LEU A 380 10.83 16.77 13.77
CA LEU A 380 10.10 17.20 14.97
C LEU A 380 10.48 18.64 15.33
N GLU A 381 9.60 19.36 16.04
CA GLU A 381 9.83 20.72 16.54
C GLU A 381 11.13 20.81 17.37
N GLY A 382 11.43 19.75 18.13
CA GLY A 382 12.68 19.58 18.89
C GLY A 382 13.95 19.38 18.04
N GLY A 383 13.86 19.39 16.70
CA GLY A 383 14.99 19.26 15.77
C GLY A 383 15.46 17.83 15.51
N CYS A 384 14.84 16.83 16.16
CA CYS A 384 15.09 15.42 15.87
C CYS A 384 14.35 14.98 14.62
N THR A 385 14.89 13.98 13.91
CA THR A 385 14.20 13.32 12.80
C THR A 385 13.64 11.98 13.25
N ILE A 386 12.45 11.62 12.76
CA ILE A 386 11.74 10.42 13.17
C ILE A 386 11.09 9.73 11.96
N PHE A 387 11.09 8.40 11.97
CA PHE A 387 10.36 7.59 11.02
C PHE A 387 9.57 6.50 11.73
N ASN A 388 8.26 6.52 11.57
CA ASN A 388 7.38 5.48 12.10
C ASN A 388 7.30 4.30 11.12
N ALA A 389 8.07 3.24 11.41
CA ALA A 389 8.04 1.94 10.73
C ALA A 389 7.27 0.87 11.53
N ALA A 390 6.42 1.23 12.50
CA ALA A 390 5.69 0.27 13.32
C ALA A 390 4.74 -0.64 12.51
N GLU A 391 4.27 -0.17 11.34
CA GLU A 391 3.46 -0.98 10.40
C GLU A 391 4.29 -2.04 9.67
N VAL A 392 5.61 -1.88 9.66
CA VAL A 392 6.55 -2.77 9.00
C VAL A 392 6.94 -3.86 9.99
N ASN A 393 6.41 -5.06 9.76
CA ASN A 393 6.44 -6.16 10.72
C ASN A 393 7.54 -7.20 10.44
N ASP A 394 8.37 -7.01 9.40
CA ASP A 394 9.50 -7.88 9.09
C ASP A 394 10.83 -7.12 9.09
N VAL A 395 11.86 -7.77 9.62
CA VAL A 395 13.21 -7.22 9.82
C VAL A 395 13.83 -6.72 8.50
N GLU A 396 13.58 -7.42 7.40
CA GLU A 396 14.22 -7.11 6.12
C GLU A 396 13.72 -5.79 5.56
N SER A 397 12.39 -5.58 5.58
CA SER A 397 11.78 -4.32 5.16
C SER A 397 12.17 -3.18 6.10
N THR A 398 12.25 -3.43 7.41
CA THR A 398 12.74 -2.45 8.39
C THR A 398 14.19 -2.03 8.11
N GLU A 399 15.08 -2.98 7.80
CA GLU A 399 16.48 -2.69 7.47
C GLU A 399 16.61 -1.94 6.13
N MET A 400 15.79 -2.28 5.13
CA MET A 400 15.76 -1.55 3.87
C MET A 400 15.39 -0.08 4.10
N ILE A 401 14.34 0.18 4.88
CA ILE A 401 13.94 1.55 5.27
C ILE A 401 15.08 2.26 6.02
N ARG A 402 15.69 1.60 7.01
CA ARG A 402 16.80 2.20 7.78
C ARG A 402 17.98 2.56 6.88
N LYS A 403 18.38 1.67 5.95
CA LYS A 403 19.47 1.94 5.00
C LYS A 403 19.15 3.11 4.08
N GLN A 404 17.92 3.23 3.61
CA GLN A 404 17.55 4.35 2.74
C GLN A 404 17.55 5.69 3.47
N LEU A 405 17.02 5.70 4.70
CA LEU A 405 16.91 6.92 5.50
C LEU A 405 18.23 7.37 6.12
N ALA A 406 18.99 6.42 6.67
CA ALA A 406 20.19 6.71 7.46
C ALA A 406 21.49 6.26 6.79
N GLY A 407 21.44 5.39 5.78
CA GLY A 407 22.65 4.79 5.20
C GLY A 407 23.50 4.08 6.25
N LYS A 408 24.71 4.61 6.48
CA LYS A 408 25.66 4.15 7.51
C LYS A 408 25.57 4.96 8.81
N ASN A 409 24.74 6.00 8.86
CA ASN A 409 24.57 6.82 10.06
C ASN A 409 23.82 6.05 11.14
N LYS A 410 24.06 6.46 12.39
CA LYS A 410 23.44 5.85 13.55
C LYS A 410 21.99 6.27 13.70
N VAL A 411 21.17 5.38 14.25
CA VAL A 411 19.76 5.65 14.59
C VAL A 411 19.46 5.19 16.02
N LEU A 412 18.40 5.75 16.61
CA LEU A 412 17.79 5.25 17.84
C LEU A 412 16.58 4.36 17.47
N PRO A 413 16.67 3.04 17.64
CA PRO A 413 15.51 2.16 17.47
C PRO A 413 14.60 2.21 18.70
N PHE A 414 13.31 2.42 18.47
CA PHE A 414 12.25 2.17 19.45
C PHE A 414 11.46 0.95 19.01
N VAL A 415 11.43 -0.12 19.80
CA VAL A 415 10.71 -1.37 19.47
C VAL A 415 9.55 -1.61 20.42
N TYR A 416 8.33 -1.63 19.89
CA TYR A 416 7.14 -1.97 20.68
C TYR A 416 6.74 -3.44 20.55
N LEU A 417 6.61 -4.14 21.68
CA LEU A 417 6.39 -5.59 21.75
C LEU A 417 4.94 -5.94 22.12
N ARG A 418 4.38 -6.94 21.44
CA ARG A 418 3.08 -7.56 21.78
C ARG A 418 3.26 -8.92 22.45
N ASP A 419 2.37 -9.27 23.37
CA ASP A 419 2.43 -10.51 24.14
C ASP A 419 2.14 -11.77 23.28
N GLU A 420 1.26 -11.65 22.29
CA GLU A 420 0.73 -12.73 21.46
C GLU A 420 1.54 -13.01 20.19
N ARG A 421 2.63 -12.26 19.94
CA ARG A 421 3.49 -12.41 18.74
C ARG A 421 4.97 -12.64 19.07
N ARG A 422 5.25 -13.45 20.10
CA ARG A 422 6.62 -13.72 20.61
C ARG A 422 7.64 -14.15 19.55
N GLY A 423 7.22 -14.92 18.54
CA GLY A 423 8.10 -15.36 17.44
C GLY A 423 8.64 -14.21 16.58
N ARG A 424 7.85 -13.13 16.40
CA ARG A 424 8.28 -11.92 15.67
C ARG A 424 9.17 -11.03 16.53
N SER A 425 8.91 -10.95 17.83
CA SER A 425 9.81 -10.27 18.76
C SER A 425 11.21 -10.88 18.71
N PHE A 426 11.34 -12.20 18.56
CA PHE A 426 12.66 -12.83 18.50
C PHE A 426 13.49 -12.48 17.23
N SER A 427 12.85 -12.22 16.09
CA SER A 427 13.60 -11.80 14.88
C SER A 427 14.21 -10.41 15.06
N PHE A 428 13.51 -9.49 15.74
CA PHE A 428 14.04 -8.17 16.09
C PHE A 428 15.25 -8.24 17.02
N VAL A 429 15.33 -9.23 17.92
CA VAL A 429 16.52 -9.42 18.78
C VAL A 429 17.78 -9.65 17.94
N LYS A 430 17.74 -10.58 16.99
CA LYS A 430 18.88 -10.86 16.09
C LYS A 430 19.27 -9.64 15.28
N TYR A 431 18.26 -8.94 14.76
CA TYR A 431 18.44 -7.73 13.97
C TYR A 431 19.13 -6.60 14.76
N LEU A 432 18.61 -6.25 15.93
CA LEU A 432 19.17 -5.19 16.77
C LEU A 432 20.60 -5.50 17.22
N ASN A 433 20.86 -6.76 17.59
CA ASN A 433 22.22 -7.21 17.90
C ASN A 433 23.17 -7.04 16.72
N HIS A 434 22.71 -7.36 15.50
CA HIS A 434 23.48 -7.13 14.28
C HIS A 434 23.76 -5.64 14.05
N LEU A 435 22.76 -4.77 14.24
CA LEU A 435 22.95 -3.32 14.12
C LEU A 435 23.97 -2.79 15.13
N PHE A 436 23.91 -3.27 16.37
CA PHE A 436 24.84 -2.88 17.43
C PHE A 436 26.28 -3.33 17.11
N GLU A 437 26.46 -4.58 16.69
CA GLU A 437 27.77 -5.10 16.24
C GLU A 437 28.36 -4.30 15.07
N LYS A 438 27.51 -3.80 14.17
CA LYS A 438 27.91 -2.96 13.05
C LYS A 438 28.09 -1.48 13.42
N GLY A 439 27.77 -1.09 14.65
CA GLY A 439 27.89 0.29 15.12
C GLY A 439 26.81 1.24 14.56
N TYR A 440 25.68 0.71 14.07
CA TYR A 440 24.56 1.51 13.55
C TYR A 440 23.58 1.95 14.64
N ILE A 441 23.67 1.38 15.84
CA ILE A 441 22.89 1.78 17.02
C ILE A 441 23.81 1.77 18.24
N GLU A 442 23.50 2.61 19.23
CA GLU A 442 24.24 2.66 20.51
C GLU A 442 23.43 2.11 21.67
N GLU A 443 22.10 2.21 21.59
CA GLU A 443 21.15 1.74 22.58
C GLU A 443 19.82 1.40 21.89
N VAL A 444 18.93 0.74 22.62
CA VAL A 444 17.59 0.37 22.14
C VAL A 444 16.56 0.81 23.15
N PHE A 445 15.52 1.49 22.69
CA PHE A 445 14.34 1.74 23.50
C PHE A 445 13.31 0.66 23.22
N VAL A 446 12.68 0.11 24.25
CA VAL A 446 11.73 -0.99 24.14
C VAL A 446 10.47 -0.67 24.93
N GLY A 447 9.31 -0.76 24.27
CA GLY A 447 8.00 -0.56 24.88
C GLY A 447 7.16 -1.84 24.86
N GLY A 448 6.20 -1.96 25.79
CA GLY A 448 5.20 -3.03 25.80
C GLY A 448 5.00 -3.69 27.16
N ARG A 449 4.15 -4.73 27.20
CA ARG A 449 3.76 -5.40 28.46
C ARG A 449 4.79 -6.44 28.92
N THR A 450 5.34 -7.24 28.00
CA THR A 450 6.34 -8.28 28.31
C THR A 450 7.71 -7.96 27.69
N ILE A 451 8.50 -7.10 28.36
CA ILE A 451 9.78 -6.60 27.83
C ILE A 451 10.99 -7.43 28.30
N ALA A 452 11.00 -7.87 29.56
CA ALA A 452 12.20 -8.41 30.19
C ALA A 452 12.87 -9.57 29.43
N PRO A 453 12.14 -10.58 28.89
CA PRO A 453 12.76 -11.64 28.11
C PRO A 453 13.39 -11.14 26.81
N PHE A 454 12.80 -10.13 26.17
CA PHE A 454 13.35 -9.54 24.96
C PHE A 454 14.63 -8.76 25.28
N ALA A 455 14.57 -7.84 26.26
CA ALA A 455 15.69 -7.00 26.66
C ALA A 455 16.91 -7.82 27.09
N LYS A 456 16.71 -8.94 27.80
CA LYS A 456 17.79 -9.85 28.22
C LYS A 456 18.60 -10.43 27.05
N ASN A 457 18.01 -10.53 25.87
CA ASN A 457 18.69 -11.07 24.68
C ASN A 457 19.29 -9.99 23.77
N ILE A 458 19.12 -8.71 24.11
CA ILE A 458 19.74 -7.58 23.40
C ILE A 458 21.13 -7.31 24.02
N ARG A 459 22.13 -7.13 23.16
CA ARG A 459 23.52 -6.83 23.55
C ARG A 459 23.77 -5.35 23.78
N ALA A 460 23.02 -4.49 23.07
CA ALA A 460 23.05 -3.05 23.28
C ALA A 460 22.41 -2.68 24.64
N PRO A 461 22.82 -1.57 25.27
CA PRO A 461 22.07 -0.97 26.36
C PRO A 461 20.58 -0.81 26.00
N THR A 462 19.69 -1.25 26.89
CA THR A 462 18.24 -1.17 26.66
C THR A 462 17.56 -0.28 27.68
N ARG A 463 16.72 0.65 27.20
CA ARG A 463 15.78 1.40 28.02
C ARG A 463 14.38 0.85 27.84
N GLN A 464 13.66 0.62 28.94
CA GLN A 464 12.37 -0.07 28.93
C GLN A 464 11.26 0.88 29.37
N PHE A 465 10.12 0.82 28.67
CA PHE A 465 8.93 1.64 28.93
C PHE A 465 7.70 0.73 29.02
N SER A 466 6.89 0.90 30.06
CA SER A 466 5.65 0.15 30.23
C SER A 466 4.64 0.51 29.14
N ALA A 467 3.65 -0.37 28.91
CA ALA A 467 2.50 -0.05 28.07
C ALA A 467 1.64 1.09 28.66
N ASP A 468 1.73 1.33 29.97
CA ASP A 468 0.98 2.38 30.68
C ASP A 468 1.77 3.71 30.78
N ASP A 469 2.99 3.77 30.24
CA ASP A 469 3.78 5.00 30.22
C ASP A 469 3.18 6.02 29.25
N ASP A 470 3.32 7.30 29.57
CA ASP A 470 2.85 8.39 28.72
C ASP A 470 3.68 8.50 27.44
N ALA A 471 3.04 8.43 26.28
CA ALA A 471 3.71 8.44 24.98
C ALA A 471 4.50 9.73 24.71
N SER A 472 4.02 10.88 25.20
CA SER A 472 4.72 12.17 25.10
C SER A 472 6.02 12.17 25.90
N MET A 473 6.00 11.65 27.13
CA MET A 473 7.20 11.45 27.94
C MET A 473 8.20 10.49 27.29
N VAL A 474 7.73 9.39 26.70
CA VAL A 474 8.63 8.47 25.96
C VAL A 474 9.26 9.15 24.75
N LEU A 475 8.49 9.95 24.01
CA LEU A 475 9.00 10.72 22.88
C LEU A 475 10.04 11.77 23.32
N ASP A 476 9.81 12.48 24.43
CA ASP A 476 10.81 13.39 25.02
C ASP A 476 12.13 12.67 25.35
N GLU A 477 12.05 11.48 25.92
CA GLU A 477 13.24 10.69 26.25
C GLU A 477 14.00 10.22 25.01
N MET A 478 13.31 9.99 23.89
CA MET A 478 13.95 9.69 22.61
C MET A 478 14.60 10.93 22.01
N GLU A 479 13.91 12.08 22.00
CA GLU A 479 14.43 13.34 21.47
C GLU A 479 15.69 13.81 22.22
N LYS A 480 15.76 13.61 23.54
CA LYS A 480 16.95 13.91 24.36
C LYS A 480 18.23 13.23 23.88
N LYS A 481 18.14 12.16 23.08
CA LYS A 481 19.30 11.47 22.52
C LYS A 481 19.90 12.19 21.32
N GLY A 482 19.14 13.06 20.65
CA GLY A 482 19.62 13.81 19.48
C GLY A 482 19.97 12.93 18.28
N MET A 483 19.43 11.70 18.21
CA MET A 483 19.66 10.76 17.13
C MET A 483 18.40 10.60 16.28
N PRO A 484 18.51 10.30 14.97
CA PRO A 484 17.34 9.94 14.16
C PRO A 484 16.61 8.72 14.73
N ILE A 485 15.30 8.84 14.97
CA ILE A 485 14.49 7.87 15.68
C ILE A 485 13.76 6.97 14.67
N VAL A 486 13.88 5.65 14.80
CA VAL A 486 13.10 4.70 13.99
C VAL A 486 12.21 3.86 14.89
N LEU A 487 10.90 4.08 14.81
CA LEU A 487 9.92 3.29 15.54
C LEU A 487 9.67 2.00 14.77
N MET A 488 9.67 0.90 15.48
CA MET A 488 9.55 -0.45 14.96
C MET A 488 8.61 -1.25 15.86
N GLY A 489 7.97 -2.27 15.30
CA GLY A 489 7.06 -3.11 16.07
C GLY A 489 5.70 -2.46 16.25
N ASN A 490 4.70 -3.13 15.68
CA ASN A 490 3.24 -3.01 15.83
C ASN A 490 2.58 -1.61 15.96
N THR A 491 1.47 -1.42 15.25
CA THR A 491 0.63 -0.20 15.33
C THR A 491 -0.68 -0.33 16.10
N VAL A 492 -1.04 -1.52 16.58
CA VAL A 492 -2.41 -1.79 17.05
C VAL A 492 -2.56 -1.67 18.58
N ASP A 493 -1.51 -1.28 19.30
CA ASP A 493 -1.60 -1.02 20.74
C ASP A 493 -2.02 0.44 20.99
N ASP A 494 -2.77 0.70 22.06
CA ASP A 494 -3.24 2.05 22.39
C ASP A 494 -2.07 3.01 22.63
N PHE A 495 -0.99 2.54 23.28
CA PHE A 495 0.24 3.33 23.42
C PHE A 495 0.79 3.76 22.05
N MET A 496 0.76 2.86 21.06
CA MET A 496 1.29 3.14 19.73
C MET A 496 0.41 4.10 18.93
N ARG A 497 -0.90 4.13 19.20
CA ARG A 497 -1.82 5.14 18.67
C ARG A 497 -1.55 6.50 19.28
N ASP A 498 -1.38 6.55 20.60
CA ASP A 498 -1.04 7.79 21.32
C ASP A 498 0.33 8.33 20.87
N MET A 499 1.31 7.45 20.65
CA MET A 499 2.60 7.80 20.07
C MET A 499 2.48 8.36 18.65
N GLU A 500 1.63 7.79 17.79
CA GLU A 500 1.39 8.32 16.43
C GLU A 500 0.72 9.70 16.48
N LEU A 501 -0.23 9.93 17.39
CA LEU A 501 -0.84 11.24 17.62
C LEU A 501 0.19 12.26 18.10
N GLU A 502 1.05 11.89 19.04
CA GLU A 502 2.04 12.81 19.59
C GLU A 502 3.13 13.16 18.57
N ILE A 503 3.61 12.18 17.80
CA ILE A 503 4.48 12.47 16.64
C ILE A 503 3.79 13.47 15.73
N SER A 504 2.54 13.21 15.34
CA SER A 504 1.80 14.08 14.41
C SER A 504 1.64 15.51 14.92
N ARG A 505 1.49 15.71 16.25
CA ARG A 505 1.42 17.04 16.87
C ARG A 505 2.74 17.80 16.84
N ARG A 506 3.86 17.07 16.91
CA ARG A 506 5.21 17.64 17.04
C ARG A 506 6.00 17.66 15.74
N VAL A 507 5.53 17.03 14.67
CA VAL A 507 6.17 17.21 13.36
C VAL A 507 6.12 18.69 13.02
N LYS A 508 7.27 19.28 12.65
CA LYS A 508 7.33 20.60 12.06
C LYS A 508 6.49 20.58 10.80
N MET A 509 5.26 21.06 10.93
CA MET A 509 4.46 21.42 9.78
C MET A 509 5.21 22.58 9.12
N GLY A 510 5.51 22.48 7.82
CA GLY A 510 5.83 23.69 7.05
C GLY A 510 4.71 24.69 7.35
N GLY A 511 5.06 25.89 7.81
CA GLY A 511 4.19 26.74 8.62
C GLY A 511 2.75 26.83 8.12
N ASN A 512 1.83 26.05 8.74
CA ASN A 512 0.52 26.52 9.19
C ASN A 512 -0.33 25.39 9.75
N LYS A 513 -0.83 25.62 10.98
CA LYS A 513 -2.11 25.09 11.44
C LYS A 513 -3.21 25.86 10.69
N HIS A 514 -3.89 25.24 9.73
CA HIS A 514 -5.35 25.42 9.63
C HIS A 514 -6.11 24.39 8.78
N TYR A 515 -7.04 23.74 9.48
CA TYR A 515 -8.37 23.24 9.10
C TYR A 515 -8.51 22.03 8.14
N SER A 516 -8.96 20.90 8.70
CA SER A 516 -9.81 19.91 8.03
C SER A 516 -10.87 19.41 9.02
N PRO A 517 -12.17 19.36 8.64
CA PRO A 517 -13.31 19.02 9.52
C PRO A 517 -13.32 17.57 10.08
N GLU A 518 -12.28 16.77 9.83
CA GLU A 518 -12.13 15.39 10.31
C GLU A 518 -11.27 15.26 11.58
N VAL A 519 -10.56 16.32 12.00
CA VAL A 519 -9.89 16.29 13.32
C VAL A 519 -10.94 16.19 14.44
N ASP A 520 -12.14 16.70 14.16
CA ASP A 520 -13.31 16.66 15.04
C ASP A 520 -13.93 15.25 15.15
N THR A 521 -13.77 14.35 14.16
CA THR A 521 -14.30 12.98 14.23
C THR A 521 -13.42 12.05 15.05
N LEU A 522 -12.10 12.21 15.04
CA LEU A 522 -11.20 11.43 15.92
C LEU A 522 -11.24 11.92 17.38
N GLU A 523 -11.40 13.22 17.62
CA GLU A 523 -11.64 13.77 18.97
C GLU A 523 -13.03 13.39 19.51
N LYS A 524 -14.07 13.33 18.67
CA LYS A 524 -15.41 12.83 19.08
C LYS A 524 -15.44 11.33 19.38
N VAL A 525 -14.72 10.51 18.63
CA VAL A 525 -14.63 9.06 18.90
C VAL A 525 -13.87 8.80 20.20
N SER A 526 -12.80 9.55 20.48
CA SER A 526 -12.02 9.40 21.72
C SER A 526 -12.73 9.97 22.96
N MET A 527 -13.56 11.01 22.81
CA MET A 527 -14.44 11.48 23.88
C MET A 527 -15.55 10.48 24.22
N ASN A 528 -16.16 9.83 23.23
CA ASN A 528 -17.23 8.84 23.47
C ASN A 528 -16.75 7.54 24.13
N ILE A 529 -15.45 7.21 24.02
CA ILE A 529 -14.86 6.05 24.70
C ILE A 529 -14.54 6.34 26.18
N ARG A 530 -14.37 7.62 26.56
CA ARG A 530 -14.13 8.02 27.96
C ARG A 530 -15.41 8.23 28.78
N SER A 531 -16.58 8.16 28.14
CA SER A 531 -17.88 8.37 28.79
C SER A 531 -18.74 7.10 28.92
N VAL A 532 -18.16 5.90 28.79
CA VAL A 532 -18.85 4.61 29.04
C VAL A 532 -18.11 3.81 30.09
#